data_AF-A0A8D8FHL2-F1
#
_entry.id   AF-A0A8D8FHL2-F1
#
_cell.length_a   1.000
_cell.length_b   1.000
_cell.length_c   1.000
_cell.angle_alpha   90.00
_cell.angle_beta   90.00
_cell.angle_gamma   90.00
#
_symmetry.space_group_name_H-M   'P 1'
#
loop_
_entity.id
_entity.type
_entity.pdbx_description
1 polymer ?
#
loop_
_entity_poly.entity_id
_entity_poly.type
_entity_poly.pdbx_seq_one_letter_code
_entity_poly.pdbx_strand_id
1 'polypeptide(L)'
;MVLDLDLFRSDKGHDPAKVKRNQELRFKDVALVDTVIEQDVEWRRCRFNADNFNKLKNLCSKEIGEKMKKKEPVGDEGEAVPAEVAGDLLGVKSEDLKKLTVNQIKKVRGLIEDAVVENEKKLGEAEVKRNTALREVGNHLHESVPVSNDEDENKVERTFGDCEKK
;
A
#
# COMPACT_ATOMS: atom_id res chain seq x y z
N MET A 1 -12.82 -14.07 9.48
CA MET A 1 -11.73 -14.64 8.65
C MET A 1 -11.84 -14.02 7.27
N VAL A 2 -10.72 -13.67 6.64
CA VAL A 2 -10.68 -13.04 5.31
C VAL A 2 -9.89 -13.91 4.34
N LEU A 3 -10.08 -13.71 3.03
CA LEU A 3 -9.24 -14.35 2.02
C LEU A 3 -7.77 -13.92 2.17
N ASP A 4 -6.87 -14.79 1.72
CA ASP A 4 -5.45 -14.45 1.64
C ASP A 4 -5.25 -13.33 0.60
N LEU A 5 -4.48 -12.32 0.99
CA LEU A 5 -4.19 -11.15 0.18
C LEU A 5 -3.35 -11.50 -1.06
N ASP A 6 -2.58 -12.59 -1.01
CA ASP A 6 -1.79 -13.03 -2.16
C ASP A 6 -2.67 -13.44 -3.36
N LEU A 7 -3.91 -13.87 -3.12
CA LEU A 7 -4.88 -14.18 -4.18
C LEU A 7 -5.25 -12.97 -5.06
N PHE A 8 -5.05 -11.76 -4.54
CA PHE A 8 -5.33 -10.50 -5.24
C PHE A 8 -4.10 -9.97 -5.99
N ARG A 9 -2.94 -10.63 -5.90
CA ARG A 9 -1.67 -10.17 -6.48
C ARG A 9 -1.30 -10.95 -7.74
N SER A 10 -1.54 -10.35 -8.90
CA SER A 10 -1.15 -10.94 -10.19
C SER A 10 0.36 -11.10 -10.35
N ASP A 11 1.16 -10.20 -9.75
CA ASP A 11 2.62 -10.25 -9.77
C ASP A 11 3.21 -11.45 -9.01
N LYS A 12 2.42 -12.08 -8.13
CA LYS A 12 2.78 -13.31 -7.41
C LYS A 12 2.29 -14.59 -8.10
N GLY A 13 1.74 -14.50 -9.31
CA GLY A 13 1.25 -15.66 -10.07
C GLY A 13 -0.16 -16.12 -9.71
N HIS A 14 -0.90 -15.33 -8.91
CA HIS A 14 -2.31 -15.57 -8.63
C HIS A 14 -3.20 -14.89 -9.67
N ASP A 15 -4.48 -15.30 -9.72
CA ASP A 15 -5.46 -14.78 -10.68
C ASP A 15 -6.61 -14.05 -9.96
N PRO A 16 -6.53 -12.71 -9.83
CA PRO A 16 -7.58 -11.91 -9.20
C PRO A 16 -8.92 -12.01 -9.93
N ALA A 17 -8.95 -12.40 -11.21
CA ALA A 17 -10.19 -12.59 -11.95
C ALA A 17 -11.03 -13.73 -11.36
N LYS A 18 -10.41 -14.73 -10.72
CA LYS A 18 -11.15 -15.78 -9.99
C LYS A 18 -11.88 -15.23 -8.78
N VAL A 19 -11.28 -14.26 -8.08
CA VAL A 19 -11.93 -13.60 -6.95
C VAL A 19 -13.09 -12.75 -7.43
N LYS A 20 -12.93 -12.01 -8.53
CA LYS A 20 -14.02 -11.26 -9.17
C LYS A 20 -15.21 -12.15 -9.55
N ARG A 21 -14.95 -13.23 -10.29
CA ARG A 21 -15.97 -14.23 -10.66
C ARG A 21 -16.65 -14.82 -9.43
N ASN A 22 -15.90 -15.13 -8.37
CA ASN A 22 -16.50 -15.62 -7.14
C ASN A 22 -17.49 -14.63 -6.53
N GLN A 23 -17.17 -13.34 -6.61
CA GLN A 23 -18.03 -12.28 -6.07
C GLN A 23 -19.28 -12.05 -6.94
N GLU A 24 -19.16 -12.21 -8.26
CA GLU A 24 -20.30 -12.25 -9.18
C GLU A 24 -21.24 -13.43 -8.87
N LEU A 25 -20.70 -14.63 -8.66
CA LEU A 25 -21.49 -15.81 -8.27
C LEU A 25 -22.21 -15.64 -6.93
N ARG A 26 -21.73 -14.71 -6.09
CA ARG A 26 -22.35 -14.35 -4.81
C ARG A 26 -23.32 -13.18 -4.92
N PHE A 27 -23.53 -12.63 -6.11
CA PHE A 27 -24.36 -11.44 -6.35
C PHE A 27 -23.91 -10.23 -5.51
N LYS A 28 -22.59 -10.09 -5.33
CA LYS A 28 -21.96 -9.02 -4.55
C LYS A 28 -21.15 -8.09 -5.45
N ASP A 29 -20.77 -6.95 -4.89
CA ASP A 29 -20.02 -5.93 -5.60
C ASP A 29 -18.58 -6.40 -5.94
N VAL A 30 -18.27 -6.39 -7.24
CA VAL A 30 -16.96 -6.75 -7.79
C VAL A 30 -15.95 -5.62 -7.63
N ALA A 31 -16.41 -4.36 -7.52
CA ALA A 31 -15.55 -3.19 -7.35
C ALA A 31 -14.76 -3.23 -6.03
N LEU A 32 -15.24 -3.99 -5.03
CA LEU A 32 -14.50 -4.27 -3.81
C LEU A 32 -13.18 -4.99 -4.08
N VAL A 33 -13.14 -5.90 -5.05
CA VAL A 33 -11.92 -6.63 -5.43
C VAL A 33 -10.90 -5.67 -6.05
N ASP A 34 -11.35 -4.77 -6.92
CA ASP A 34 -10.51 -3.72 -7.51
C ASP A 34 -9.96 -2.77 -6.43
N THR A 35 -10.81 -2.37 -5.49
CA THR A 35 -10.40 -1.55 -4.34
C THR A 35 -9.31 -2.24 -3.52
N VAL A 36 -9.43 -3.54 -3.24
CA VAL A 36 -8.38 -4.30 -2.52
C VAL A 36 -7.06 -4.27 -3.28
N ILE A 37 -7.09 -4.49 -4.60
CA ILE A 37 -5.89 -4.51 -5.45
C ILE A 37 -5.22 -3.13 -5.47
N GLU A 38 -5.98 -2.07 -5.73
CA GLU A 38 -5.48 -0.70 -5.81
C GLU A 38 -4.85 -0.25 -4.49
N GLN A 39 -5.54 -0.49 -3.37
CA GLN A 39 -5.05 -0.11 -2.05
C GLN A 39 -3.86 -0.96 -1.60
N ASP A 40 -3.76 -2.24 -2.02
CA ASP A 40 -2.56 -3.04 -1.79
C ASP A 40 -1.34 -2.52 -2.59
N VAL A 41 -1.54 -2.10 -3.84
CA VAL A 41 -0.48 -1.48 -4.65
C VAL A 41 -0.01 -0.17 -4.02
N GLU A 42 -0.94 0.69 -3.59
CA GLU A 42 -0.64 1.92 -2.87
C GLU A 42 0.15 1.65 -1.59
N TRP A 43 -0.34 0.71 -0.77
CA TRP A 43 0.31 0.33 0.48
C TRP A 43 1.73 -0.19 0.25
N ARG A 44 1.94 -1.06 -0.75
CA ARG A 44 3.28 -1.57 -1.11
C ARG A 44 4.21 -0.46 -1.59
N ARG A 45 3.71 0.49 -2.39
CA ARG A 45 4.47 1.66 -2.83
C ARG A 45 4.87 2.55 -1.66
N CYS A 46 3.93 2.88 -0.77
CA CYS A 46 4.21 3.65 0.45
C CYS A 46 5.21 2.93 1.36
N ARG A 47 5.10 1.61 1.50
CA ARG A 47 6.03 0.81 2.29
C ARG A 47 7.45 0.86 1.73
N PHE A 48 7.60 0.77 0.41
CA PHE A 48 8.89 0.93 -0.27
C PHE A 48 9.45 2.35 -0.11
N ASN A 49 8.60 3.38 -0.26
CA ASN A 49 9.00 4.77 -0.07
C ASN A 49 9.47 5.05 1.36
N ALA A 50 8.82 4.46 2.37
CA ALA A 50 9.24 4.59 3.77
C ALA A 50 10.68 4.09 3.99
N ASP A 51 11.06 2.96 3.38
CA ASP A 51 12.44 2.45 3.45
C ASP A 51 13.43 3.38 2.73
N ASN A 52 13.03 3.95 1.59
CA ASN A 52 13.88 4.87 0.83
C ASN A 52 14.08 6.20 1.57
N PHE A 53 13.02 6.79 2.14
CA PHE A 53 13.14 7.99 2.95
C PHE A 53 14.05 7.79 4.17
N ASN A 54 13.97 6.63 4.82
CA ASN A 54 14.88 6.30 5.93
C ASN A 54 16.35 6.20 5.46
N LYS A 55 16.61 5.57 4.30
CA LYS A 55 17.95 5.54 3.69
C LYS A 55 18.45 6.96 3.38
N LEU A 56 17.60 7.81 2.81
CA LEU A 56 17.94 9.19 2.44
C LEU A 56 18.22 10.06 3.67
N LYS A 57 17.42 9.93 4.74
CA LYS A 57 17.68 10.62 6.02
C LYS A 57 19.05 10.27 6.59
N ASN A 58 19.41 8.98 6.55
CA ASN A 58 20.73 8.51 6.99
C ASN A 58 21.85 9.02 6.08
N LEU A 59 21.61 9.08 4.77
CA LEU A 59 22.55 9.64 3.80
C LEU A 59 22.79 11.13 4.06
N CYS A 60 21.75 11.93 4.24
CA CYS A 60 21.87 13.35 4.59
C CYS A 60 22.70 13.54 5.87
N SER A 61 22.46 12.71 6.89
CA SER A 61 23.21 12.76 8.16
C SER A 61 24.70 12.44 7.97
N LYS A 62 25.01 11.47 7.11
CA LYS A 62 26.38 11.10 6.75
C LYS A 62 27.10 12.23 6.01
N GLU A 63 26.48 12.80 4.98
CA GLU A 63 27.07 13.88 4.18
C GLU A 63 27.30 15.15 5.03
N ILE A 64 26.37 15.48 5.94
CA ILE A 64 26.58 16.56 6.93
C ILE A 64 27.82 16.27 7.77
N GLY A 65 27.96 15.05 8.32
CA GLY A 65 29.11 14.67 9.14
C GLY A 65 30.44 14.75 8.38
N GLU A 66 30.47 14.31 7.11
CA GLU A 66 31.66 14.41 6.26
C GLU A 66 32.06 15.86 5.98
N LYS A 67 31.10 16.74 5.66
CA LYS A 67 31.35 18.18 5.43
C LYS A 67 31.84 18.89 6.69
N MET A 68 31.26 18.59 7.85
CA MET A 68 31.69 19.13 9.14
C MET A 68 33.12 18.70 9.48
N LYS A 69 33.49 17.44 9.19
CA LYS A 69 34.86 16.93 9.39
C LYS A 69 35.87 17.62 8.46
N LYS A 70 35.47 17.94 7.23
CA LYS A 70 36.29 18.66 6.23
C LYS A 70 36.36 20.18 6.48
N LYS A 71 35.63 20.71 7.48
CA LYS A 71 35.50 22.15 7.77
C LYS A 71 35.02 22.96 6.57
N GLU A 72 34.14 22.36 5.75
CA GLU A 72 33.47 23.09 4.67
C GLU A 72 32.57 24.19 5.26
N PRO A 73 32.39 25.33 4.55
CA PRO A 73 31.52 26.40 5.00
C PRO A 73 30.08 25.88 5.18
N VAL A 74 29.47 26.25 6.31
CA VAL A 74 28.14 25.77 6.72
C VAL A 74 27.03 26.31 5.79
N GLY A 75 27.28 27.42 5.10
CA GLY A 75 26.33 28.14 4.25
C GLY A 75 25.40 29.03 5.07
N ASP A 76 24.70 29.94 4.39
CA ASP A 76 23.69 30.79 5.03
C ASP A 76 22.40 29.98 5.33
N GLU A 77 21.75 30.25 6.46
CA GLU A 77 20.44 29.69 6.77
C GLU A 77 19.33 30.21 5.84
N GLY A 78 19.53 31.35 5.19
CA GLY A 78 18.60 31.91 4.20
C GLY A 78 18.59 31.18 2.85
N GLU A 79 19.60 30.37 2.54
CA GLU A 79 19.72 29.71 1.23
C GLU A 79 18.61 28.68 1.01
N ALA A 80 17.84 28.84 -0.07
CA ALA A 80 16.81 27.90 -0.46
C ALA A 80 17.44 26.58 -0.95
N VAL A 81 16.70 25.48 -0.76
CA VAL A 81 17.02 24.20 -1.39
C VAL A 81 16.70 24.31 -2.88
N PRO A 82 17.57 23.85 -3.80
CA PRO A 82 17.27 23.82 -5.22
C PRO A 82 15.94 23.10 -5.51
N ALA A 83 15.13 23.68 -6.39
CA ALA A 83 13.80 23.15 -6.71
C ALA A 83 13.84 21.70 -7.23
N GLU A 84 14.92 21.32 -7.90
CA GLU A 84 15.17 19.96 -8.39
C GLU A 84 15.22 18.94 -7.25
N VAL A 85 15.87 19.29 -6.15
CA VAL A 85 16.02 18.43 -4.96
C VAL A 85 14.73 18.43 -4.13
N ALA A 86 14.04 19.57 -4.07
CA ALA A 86 12.78 19.69 -3.34
C ALA A 86 11.60 18.99 -4.06
N GLY A 87 11.64 18.90 -5.38
CA GLY A 87 10.58 18.30 -6.21
C GLY A 87 10.60 16.76 -6.25
N ASP A 88 11.79 16.15 -6.20
CA ASP A 88 11.95 14.69 -6.17
C ASP A 88 12.87 14.25 -5.03
N LEU A 89 12.32 14.22 -3.81
CA LEU A 89 13.05 13.78 -2.62
C LEU A 89 13.53 12.33 -2.72
N LEU A 90 12.80 11.45 -3.43
CA LEU A 90 13.15 10.03 -3.55
C LEU A 90 14.31 9.80 -4.52
N GLY A 91 14.48 10.68 -5.51
CA GLY A 91 15.57 10.64 -6.49
C GLY A 91 16.91 11.19 -6.01
N VAL A 92 16.99 11.78 -4.81
CA VAL A 92 18.20 12.46 -4.31
C VAL A 92 19.37 11.48 -4.14
N LYS A 93 20.50 11.77 -4.77
CA LYS A 93 21.74 10.97 -4.67
C LYS A 93 22.81 11.68 -3.84
N SER A 94 23.83 10.93 -3.43
CA SER A 94 25.00 11.48 -2.71
C SER A 94 25.70 12.61 -3.50
N GLU A 95 25.71 12.52 -4.83
CA GLU A 95 26.30 13.54 -5.71
C GLU A 95 25.59 14.89 -5.62
N ASP A 96 24.26 14.88 -5.46
CA ASP A 96 23.47 16.10 -5.34
C ASP A 96 23.61 16.72 -3.96
N LEU A 97 23.65 15.88 -2.91
CA LEU A 97 23.91 16.32 -1.55
C LEU A 97 25.31 16.96 -1.38
N LYS A 98 26.31 16.48 -2.12
CA LYS A 98 27.68 17.04 -2.07
C LYS A 98 27.75 18.47 -2.61
N LYS A 99 26.90 18.82 -3.57
CA LYS A 99 26.80 20.17 -4.15
C LYS A 99 26.16 21.17 -3.19
N LEU A 100 25.41 20.69 -2.20
CA LEU A 100 24.69 21.52 -1.23
C LEU A 100 25.56 21.93 -0.03
N THR A 101 25.19 23.05 0.59
CA THR A 101 25.75 23.50 1.87
C THR A 101 25.16 22.70 3.04
N VAL A 102 25.81 22.75 4.20
CA VAL A 102 25.35 22.00 5.40
C VAL A 102 23.94 22.43 5.79
N ASN A 103 23.63 23.73 5.74
CA ASN A 103 22.30 24.24 6.07
C ASN A 103 21.24 23.84 5.04
N GLN A 104 21.58 23.78 3.75
CA GLN A 104 20.68 23.22 2.73
C GLN A 104 20.39 21.73 2.96
N ILE A 105 21.40 20.91 3.30
CA ILE A 105 21.18 19.47 3.57
C ILE A 105 20.32 19.28 4.83
N LYS A 106 20.46 20.14 5.86
CA LYS A 106 19.55 20.14 7.02
C LYS A 106 18.11 20.44 6.62
N LYS A 107 17.88 21.40 5.71
CA LYS A 107 16.53 21.69 5.18
C LYS A 107 15.98 20.51 4.38
N VAL A 108 16.78 19.90 3.51
CA VAL A 108 16.40 18.68 2.78
C VAL A 108 16.00 17.57 3.74
N ARG A 109 16.76 17.37 4.82
CA ARG A 109 16.41 16.39 5.86
C ARG A 109 15.06 16.72 6.52
N GLY A 110 14.77 17.98 6.82
CA GLY A 110 13.47 18.40 7.34
C GLY A 110 12.33 18.07 6.38
N LEU A 111 12.50 18.36 5.09
CA LEU A 111 11.52 17.99 4.04
C LEU A 111 11.30 16.47 3.94
N ILE A 112 12.37 15.68 4.11
CA ILE A 112 12.26 14.22 4.15
C ILE A 112 11.50 13.76 5.39
N GLU A 113 11.71 14.39 6.55
CA GLU A 113 10.96 14.07 7.78
C GLU A 113 9.46 14.36 7.61
N ASP A 114 9.12 15.51 7.01
CA ASP A 114 7.72 15.84 6.67
C ASP A 114 7.12 14.82 5.68
N ALA A 115 7.90 14.42 4.66
CA ALA A 115 7.47 13.42 3.68
C ALA A 115 7.29 12.02 4.29
N VAL A 116 8.09 11.65 5.30
CA VAL A 116 7.92 10.40 6.06
C VAL A 116 6.58 10.40 6.79
N VAL A 117 6.25 11.48 7.49
CA VAL A 117 4.99 11.61 8.23
C VAL A 117 3.79 11.50 7.28
N GLU A 118 3.83 12.20 6.15
CA GLU A 118 2.76 12.12 5.13
C GLU A 118 2.66 10.73 4.51
N ASN A 119 3.79 10.06 4.25
CA ASN A 119 3.80 8.70 3.71
C ASN A 119 3.28 7.66 4.72
N GLU A 120 3.58 7.82 6.02
CA GLU A 120 3.01 6.98 7.08
C GLU A 120 1.49 7.12 7.17
N LYS A 121 0.97 8.34 7.04
CA LYS A 121 -0.48 8.59 6.97
C LYS A 121 -1.12 7.87 5.77
N LYS A 122 -0.54 8.01 4.58
CA LYS A 122 -1.01 7.33 3.36
C LYS A 122 -0.98 5.81 3.50
N LEU A 123 0.08 5.27 4.13
CA LEU A 123 0.21 3.84 4.40
C LEU A 123 -0.94 3.35 5.30
N GLY A 124 -1.22 4.07 6.39
CA GLY A 124 -2.34 3.74 7.28
C GLY A 124 -3.71 3.83 6.61
N GLU A 125 -3.94 4.89 5.81
CA GLU A 125 -5.19 5.05 5.07
C GLU A 125 -5.41 3.93 4.04
N ALA A 126 -4.37 3.58 3.27
CA ALA A 126 -4.42 2.49 2.31
C ALA A 126 -4.68 1.14 2.99
N GLU A 127 -4.06 0.90 4.15
CA GLU A 127 -4.29 -0.31 4.93
C GLU A 127 -5.73 -0.42 5.42
N VAL A 128 -6.29 0.65 5.99
CA VAL A 128 -7.68 0.67 6.48
C VAL A 128 -8.65 0.44 5.32
N LYS A 129 -8.48 1.14 4.19
CA LYS A 129 -9.33 0.97 3.01
C LYS A 129 -9.24 -0.44 2.45
N ARG A 130 -8.03 -0.97 2.27
CA ARG A 130 -7.78 -2.35 1.82
C ARG A 130 -8.46 -3.36 2.73
N ASN A 131 -8.23 -3.27 4.03
CA ASN A 131 -8.75 -4.24 5.00
C ASN A 131 -10.28 -4.16 5.12
N THR A 132 -10.86 -2.97 4.97
CA THR A 132 -12.32 -2.80 4.98
C THR A 132 -12.94 -3.46 3.75
N ALA A 133 -12.40 -3.20 2.55
CA ALA A 133 -12.88 -3.86 1.34
C ALA A 133 -12.68 -5.39 1.39
N LEU A 134 -11.52 -5.86 1.89
CA LEU A 134 -11.19 -7.27 1.99
C LEU A 134 -12.13 -8.05 2.94
N ARG A 135 -12.68 -7.39 3.98
CA ARG A 135 -13.67 -8.01 4.89
C ARG A 135 -14.99 -8.32 4.21
N GLU A 136 -15.36 -7.55 3.19
CA GLU A 136 -16.59 -7.73 2.42
C GLU A 136 -16.45 -8.73 1.26
N VAL A 137 -15.22 -9.14 0.93
CA VAL A 137 -14.98 -10.18 -0.08
C VAL A 137 -15.16 -11.57 0.54
N GLY A 138 -16.09 -12.34 -0.03
CA GLY A 138 -16.43 -13.68 0.46
C GLY A 138 -15.35 -14.73 0.16
N ASN A 139 -15.41 -15.86 0.86
CA ASN A 139 -14.53 -17.00 0.58
C ASN A 139 -14.86 -17.66 -0.78
N HIS A 140 -13.96 -18.47 -1.33
CA HIS A 140 -14.24 -19.25 -2.54
C HIS A 140 -15.42 -20.21 -2.33
N LEU A 141 -16.33 -20.22 -3.29
CA LEU A 141 -17.45 -21.16 -3.34
C LEU A 141 -16.92 -22.53 -3.79
N HIS A 142 -17.42 -23.59 -3.16
CA HIS A 142 -17.20 -24.95 -3.64
C HIS A 142 -18.03 -25.18 -4.92
N GLU A 143 -17.54 -26.03 -5.82
CA GLU A 143 -18.17 -26.30 -7.13
C GLU A 143 -19.60 -26.84 -7.01
N SER A 144 -19.95 -27.43 -5.87
CA SER A 144 -21.30 -27.97 -5.61
C SER A 144 -22.31 -26.93 -5.12
N VAL A 145 -21.89 -25.69 -4.83
CA VAL A 145 -22.80 -24.68 -4.28
C VAL A 145 -23.74 -24.18 -5.38
N PRO A 146 -25.08 -24.28 -5.20
CA PRO A 146 -26.02 -23.69 -6.12
C PRO A 146 -25.80 -22.19 -6.27
N VAL A 147 -25.74 -21.70 -7.50
CA VAL A 147 -25.57 -20.27 -7.81
C VAL A 147 -26.96 -19.69 -8.03
N SER A 148 -27.52 -19.13 -6.97
CA SER A 148 -28.80 -18.41 -7.02
C SER A 148 -28.80 -17.26 -6.00
N ASN A 149 -29.64 -16.25 -6.28
CA ASN A 149 -29.92 -15.15 -5.36
C ASN A 149 -31.27 -15.32 -4.63
N ASP A 150 -31.94 -16.46 -4.82
CA ASP A 150 -33.23 -16.79 -4.20
C ASP A 150 -33.10 -18.07 -3.34
N GLU A 151 -33.56 -17.99 -2.09
CA GLU A 151 -33.51 -19.12 -1.16
C GLU A 151 -34.54 -20.20 -1.49
N ASP A 152 -35.58 -19.90 -2.28
CA ASP A 152 -36.55 -20.88 -2.74
C ASP A 152 -35.93 -21.87 -3.76
N GLU A 153 -34.80 -21.51 -4.39
CA GLU A 153 -34.05 -22.37 -5.32
C GLU A 153 -33.04 -23.30 -4.61
N ASN A 154 -33.08 -23.37 -3.28
CA ASN A 154 -32.20 -24.22 -2.50
C ASN A 154 -32.36 -25.70 -2.85
N LYS A 155 -31.25 -26.36 -3.19
CA LYS A 155 -31.22 -27.80 -3.47
C LYS A 155 -31.38 -28.61 -2.19
N VAL A 156 -32.43 -29.43 -2.11
CA VAL A 156 -32.61 -30.40 -1.03
C VAL A 156 -31.66 -31.59 -1.23
N GLU A 157 -30.66 -31.74 -0.38
CA GLU A 157 -29.70 -32.84 -0.49
C GLU A 157 -30.25 -34.17 0.04
N ARG A 158 -30.95 -34.15 1.18
CA ARG A 158 -31.53 -35.34 1.82
C ARG A 158 -32.75 -34.95 2.63
N THR A 159 -33.69 -35.89 2.73
CA THR A 159 -34.81 -35.85 3.69
C THR A 159 -34.72 -37.07 4.60
N PHE A 160 -35.29 -36.99 5.79
CA PHE A 160 -35.30 -38.10 6.74
C PHE A 160 -36.60 -38.12 7.56
N GLY A 161 -37.22 -39.29 7.67
CA GLY A 161 -38.53 -39.46 8.33
C GLY A 161 -39.72 -39.13 7.42
N ASP A 162 -40.89 -38.97 8.03
CA ASP A 162 -42.13 -38.55 7.37
C ASP A 162 -42.20 -37.02 7.38
N CYS A 163 -41.98 -36.40 6.21
CA CYS A 163 -41.96 -34.94 6.05
C CYS A 163 -43.31 -34.36 5.60
N GLU A 164 -44.36 -35.18 5.50
CA GLU A 164 -45.70 -34.78 5.02
C GLU A 164 -46.72 -34.63 6.14
N LYS A 165 -46.45 -35.17 7.33
CA LYS A 165 -47.30 -34.95 8.51
C LYS A 165 -47.09 -33.56 9.10
N LYS A 166 -48.08 -32.70 8.85
CA LYS A 166 -48.31 -31.43 9.56
C LYS A 166 -48.65 -31.64 11.03
#